data_AF-A0A6G3XU74-F1
#
_entry.id   AF-A0A6G3XU74-F1
#
_cell.length_a   1.000
_cell.length_b   1.000
_cell.length_c   1.000
_cell.angle_alpha   90.00
_cell.angle_beta   90.00
_cell.angle_gamma   90.00
#
_symmetry.space_group_name_H-M   'P 1'
#
loop_
_entity.id
_entity.type
_entity.pdbx_description
1 polymer ?
#
loop_
_entity_poly.entity_id
_entity_poly.type
_entity_poly.pdbx_seq_one_letter_code
_entity_poly.pdbx_strand_id
1 'polypeptide(L)'
;VNKGEAQTLSGPMAVAYATYRAEGEPEAKQLTRFGEVMRATLRKISEDPKAATVTIETLLQVLDPSLPEKDLGASLAKLASRAKVGDYKTALLPVQEDGTLTEADTRGVVKDILGGTVKAPEAGAPLRVAVRNATGNEKAAEAARVQLVNGGYAFVDSGKAGAEASSVVLYRSAEDKEKAVEVAKTLGLSAGDVKKGEPAA
;
A
#
# COMPACT_ATOMS: atom_id res chain seq x y z
N VAL A 1 -17.63 -26.26 0.71
CA VAL A 1 -16.71 -26.59 1.81
C VAL A 1 -17.53 -26.59 3.09
N ASN A 2 -17.39 -27.62 3.94
CA ASN A 2 -18.16 -27.71 5.19
C ASN A 2 -17.41 -27.01 6.32
N LYS A 3 -18.15 -26.40 7.26
CA LYS A 3 -17.55 -25.76 8.44
C LYS A 3 -16.69 -26.76 9.23
N GLY A 4 -15.46 -26.37 9.57
CA GLY A 4 -14.55 -27.16 10.38
C GLY A 4 -13.13 -26.58 10.37
N GLU A 5 -12.27 -27.09 11.25
CA GLU A 5 -10.87 -26.69 11.38
C GLU A 5 -9.93 -27.77 10.82
N ALA A 6 -8.67 -27.41 10.55
CA ALA A 6 -7.62 -28.31 10.08
C ALA A 6 -7.99 -29.16 8.83
N GLN A 7 -8.88 -28.63 7.98
CA GLN A 7 -9.28 -29.31 6.75
C GLN A 7 -8.21 -29.17 5.66
N THR A 8 -7.97 -30.26 4.93
CA THR A 8 -7.20 -30.21 3.69
C THR A 8 -8.15 -29.90 2.54
N LEU A 9 -7.94 -28.76 1.88
CA LEU A 9 -8.74 -28.32 0.74
C LEU A 9 -8.00 -28.64 -0.57
N SER A 10 -8.72 -29.13 -1.57
CA SER A 10 -8.22 -29.14 -2.95
C SER A 10 -8.17 -27.72 -3.52
N GLY A 11 -7.49 -27.51 -4.64
CA GLY A 11 -7.43 -26.20 -5.31
C GLY A 11 -8.81 -25.56 -5.52
N PRO A 12 -9.78 -26.25 -6.16
CA PRO A 12 -11.13 -25.72 -6.32
C PRO A 12 -11.85 -25.42 -5.00
N MET A 13 -11.64 -26.23 -3.96
CA MET A 13 -12.23 -25.99 -2.64
C MET A 13 -11.62 -24.77 -1.95
N ALA A 14 -10.31 -24.57 -2.07
CA ALA A 14 -9.60 -23.42 -1.52
C ALA A 14 -10.05 -22.13 -2.21
N VAL A 15 -10.22 -22.14 -3.54
CA VAL A 15 -10.80 -21.01 -4.29
C VAL A 15 -12.21 -20.73 -3.80
N ALA A 16 -13.07 -21.74 -3.73
CA ALA A 16 -14.44 -21.57 -3.23
C ALA A 16 -14.48 -21.03 -1.80
N TYR A 17 -13.56 -21.43 -0.93
CA TYR A 17 -13.46 -20.90 0.43
C TYR A 17 -12.97 -19.44 0.46
N ALA A 18 -11.93 -19.12 -0.32
CA ALA A 18 -11.36 -17.78 -0.39
C ALA A 18 -12.33 -16.73 -0.98
N THR A 19 -13.18 -17.14 -1.92
CA THR A 19 -14.12 -16.24 -2.61
C THR A 19 -15.54 -16.30 -2.03
N TYR A 20 -15.80 -17.15 -1.04
CA TYR A 20 -17.11 -17.22 -0.42
C TYR A 20 -17.45 -15.93 0.34
N ARG A 21 -18.62 -15.37 0.05
CA ARG A 21 -19.25 -14.28 0.79
C ARG A 21 -20.71 -14.63 1.02
N ALA A 22 -21.10 -14.80 2.28
CA ALA A 22 -22.50 -15.04 2.61
C ALA A 22 -23.34 -13.77 2.42
N GLU A 23 -24.66 -13.92 2.29
CA GLU A 23 -25.58 -12.78 2.26
C GLU A 23 -25.45 -11.96 3.56
N GLY A 24 -25.34 -10.64 3.43
CA GLY A 24 -25.09 -9.73 4.55
C GLY A 24 -23.69 -9.83 5.17
N GLU A 25 -22.79 -10.66 4.63
CA GLU A 25 -21.43 -10.78 5.16
C GLU A 25 -20.57 -9.58 4.74
N PRO A 26 -19.84 -8.95 5.69
CA PRO A 26 -18.85 -7.94 5.36
C PRO A 26 -17.75 -8.51 4.45
N GLU A 27 -17.34 -7.76 3.44
CA GLU A 27 -16.27 -8.14 2.51
C GLU A 27 -14.96 -8.48 3.24
N ALA A 28 -14.67 -7.80 4.35
CA ALA A 28 -13.54 -8.09 5.22
C ALA A 28 -13.43 -9.57 5.65
N LYS A 29 -14.56 -10.29 5.79
CA LYS A 29 -14.52 -11.73 6.12
C LYS A 29 -14.07 -12.58 4.95
N GLN A 30 -14.53 -12.27 3.74
CA GLN A 30 -14.04 -12.93 2.51
C GLN A 30 -12.54 -12.69 2.33
N LEU A 31 -12.08 -11.45 2.49
CA LEU A 31 -10.66 -11.11 2.42
C LEU A 31 -9.82 -11.80 3.51
N THR A 32 -10.39 -11.99 4.70
CA THR A 32 -9.75 -12.78 5.76
C THR A 32 -9.54 -14.23 5.30
N ARG A 33 -10.56 -14.87 4.75
CA ARG A 33 -10.44 -16.24 4.19
C ARG A 33 -9.43 -16.31 3.05
N PHE A 34 -9.41 -15.29 2.18
CA PHE A 34 -8.41 -15.19 1.14
C PHE A 34 -6.99 -15.17 1.73
N GLY A 35 -6.73 -14.34 2.74
CA GLY A 35 -5.45 -14.30 3.44
C GLY A 35 -5.07 -15.64 4.10
N GLU A 36 -6.05 -16.34 4.69
CA GLU A 36 -5.84 -17.69 5.24
C GLU A 36 -5.41 -18.69 4.17
N VAL A 37 -6.05 -18.67 3.00
CA VAL A 37 -5.68 -19.52 1.86
C VAL A 37 -4.30 -19.17 1.35
N MET A 38 -3.95 -17.88 1.19
CA MET A 38 -2.61 -17.46 0.78
C MET A 38 -1.53 -17.95 1.76
N ARG A 39 -1.76 -17.80 3.07
CA ARG A 39 -0.87 -18.34 4.10
C ARG A 39 -0.77 -19.87 4.04
N ALA A 40 -1.90 -20.57 3.85
CA ALA A 40 -1.92 -22.02 3.77
C ALA A 40 -1.19 -22.55 2.54
N THR A 41 -1.35 -21.90 1.39
CA THR A 41 -0.61 -22.18 0.15
C THR A 41 0.89 -21.99 0.37
N LEU A 42 1.29 -20.89 1.00
CA LEU A 42 2.69 -20.62 1.32
C LEU A 42 3.31 -21.71 2.22
N ARG A 43 2.55 -22.25 3.19
CA ARG A 43 2.99 -23.39 4.02
C ARG A 43 3.22 -24.68 3.23
N LYS A 44 2.67 -24.81 2.02
CA LYS A 44 2.86 -25.97 1.16
C LYS A 44 4.07 -25.83 0.22
N ILE A 45 4.62 -24.63 0.09
CA ILE A 45 5.86 -24.40 -0.66
C ILE A 45 7.05 -25.01 0.11
N SER A 46 8.04 -25.53 -0.63
CA SER A 46 9.28 -26.02 -0.04
C SER A 46 10.06 -24.89 0.63
N GLU A 47 10.74 -25.20 1.74
CA GLU A 47 11.70 -24.27 2.35
C GLU A 47 13.09 -24.36 1.71
N ASP A 48 13.31 -25.39 0.88
CA ASP A 48 14.50 -25.47 0.05
C ASP A 48 14.33 -24.56 -1.18
N PRO A 49 15.21 -23.56 -1.39
CA PRO A 49 15.10 -22.64 -2.51
C PRO A 49 15.04 -23.32 -3.88
N LYS A 50 15.79 -24.42 -4.10
CA LYS A 50 15.81 -25.09 -5.41
C LYS A 50 14.49 -25.79 -5.68
N ALA A 51 13.96 -26.52 -4.69
CA ALA A 51 12.66 -27.17 -4.81
C ALA A 51 11.51 -26.15 -4.96
N ALA A 52 11.60 -25.00 -4.30
CA ALA A 52 10.66 -23.90 -4.50
C ALA A 52 10.76 -23.33 -5.93
N THR A 53 11.96 -23.12 -6.48
CA THR A 53 12.15 -22.72 -7.89
C THR A 53 11.52 -23.73 -8.85
N VAL A 54 11.77 -25.04 -8.70
CA VAL A 54 11.17 -26.08 -9.55
C VAL A 54 9.64 -26.07 -9.47
N THR A 55 9.09 -25.82 -8.28
CA THR A 55 7.63 -25.66 -8.11
C THR A 55 7.12 -24.48 -8.93
N ILE A 56 7.83 -23.36 -8.95
CA ILE A 56 7.47 -22.16 -9.70
C ILE A 56 7.61 -22.37 -11.20
N GLU A 57 8.71 -22.97 -11.67
CA GLU A 57 8.91 -23.36 -13.07
C GLU A 57 7.77 -24.25 -13.58
N THR A 58 7.26 -25.15 -12.74
CA THR A 58 6.13 -26.04 -13.09
C THR A 58 4.81 -25.27 -13.20
N LEU A 59 4.63 -24.20 -12.43
CA LEU A 59 3.41 -23.39 -12.38
C LEU A 59 3.37 -22.27 -13.42
N LEU A 60 4.53 -21.72 -13.80
CA LEU A 60 4.67 -20.57 -14.72
C LEU A 60 4.54 -20.99 -16.20
N GLN A 61 3.36 -21.46 -16.60
CA GLN A 61 3.05 -21.69 -18.02
C GLN A 61 2.84 -20.39 -18.85
N VAL A 62 3.16 -19.20 -18.31
CA VAL A 62 3.04 -17.89 -18.99
C VAL A 62 4.25 -16.98 -18.70
N LEU A 63 4.75 -16.32 -19.76
CA LEU A 63 6.02 -15.59 -19.91
C LEU A 63 6.16 -14.27 -19.11
N ASP A 64 7.41 -14.02 -18.70
CA ASP A 64 8.02 -12.76 -18.22
C ASP A 64 7.64 -12.27 -16.81
N PRO A 65 8.01 -13.02 -15.75
CA PRO A 65 7.85 -12.55 -14.38
C PRO A 65 8.79 -11.36 -14.08
N SER A 66 8.30 -10.39 -13.30
CA SER A 66 9.09 -9.21 -12.88
C SER A 66 10.33 -9.55 -12.02
N LEU A 67 10.45 -10.81 -11.57
CA LEU A 67 11.59 -11.36 -10.87
C LEU A 67 12.07 -12.64 -11.58
N PRO A 68 13.39 -12.88 -11.69
CA PRO A 68 13.90 -14.17 -12.10
C PRO A 68 13.34 -15.30 -11.23
N GLU A 69 13.01 -16.45 -11.83
CA GLU A 69 12.39 -17.58 -11.13
C GLU A 69 13.21 -18.08 -9.93
N LYS A 70 14.53 -18.02 -10.04
CA LYS A 70 15.46 -18.33 -8.94
C LYS A 70 15.25 -17.41 -7.74
N ASP A 71 15.11 -16.10 -7.98
CA ASP A 71 14.93 -15.10 -6.92
C ASP A 71 13.53 -15.18 -6.32
N LEU A 72 12.52 -15.44 -7.16
CA LEU A 72 11.15 -15.71 -6.71
C LEU A 72 11.09 -16.98 -5.86
N GLY A 73 11.67 -18.09 -6.32
CA GLY A 73 11.73 -19.36 -5.60
C GLY A 73 12.44 -19.22 -4.25
N ALA A 74 13.60 -18.55 -4.21
CA ALA A 74 14.31 -18.27 -2.96
C ALA A 74 13.50 -17.40 -1.99
N SER A 75 12.81 -16.37 -2.52
CA SER A 75 11.95 -15.49 -1.71
C SER A 75 10.77 -16.25 -1.11
N LEU A 76 10.10 -17.09 -1.92
CA LEU A 76 8.97 -17.91 -1.48
C LEU A 76 9.40 -18.98 -0.49
N ALA A 77 10.58 -19.60 -0.66
CA ALA A 77 11.12 -20.57 0.30
C ALA A 77 11.33 -19.95 1.69
N LYS A 78 11.88 -18.72 1.75
CA LYS A 78 12.03 -17.98 3.00
C LYS A 78 10.68 -17.65 3.64
N LEU A 79 9.72 -17.21 2.84
CA LEU A 79 8.35 -16.93 3.31
C LEU A 79 7.65 -18.20 3.79
N ALA A 80 7.83 -19.33 3.11
CA ALA A 80 7.31 -20.65 3.48
C ALA A 80 7.83 -21.09 4.84
N SER A 81 9.13 -20.91 5.10
CA SER A 81 9.75 -21.23 6.39
C SER A 81 9.07 -20.46 7.53
N ARG A 82 8.92 -19.14 7.37
CA ARG A 82 8.20 -18.29 8.33
C ARG A 82 6.75 -18.71 8.51
N ALA A 83 6.04 -19.03 7.42
CA ALA A 83 4.65 -19.44 7.48
C ALA A 83 4.42 -20.78 8.19
N LYS A 84 5.38 -21.72 8.09
CA LYS A 84 5.27 -23.02 8.76
C LYS A 84 5.49 -22.92 10.27
N VAL A 85 6.34 -21.99 10.73
CA VAL A 85 6.57 -21.74 12.17
C VAL A 85 5.62 -20.72 12.80
N GLY A 86 4.76 -20.08 12.00
CA GLY A 86 3.79 -19.08 12.48
C GLY A 86 4.27 -17.63 12.44
N ASP A 87 5.47 -17.37 11.93
CA ASP A 87 6.10 -16.05 11.76
C ASP A 87 5.70 -15.35 10.45
N TYR A 88 4.58 -15.74 9.87
CA TYR A 88 3.95 -15.07 8.72
C TYR A 88 2.50 -14.78 9.04
N LYS A 89 2.08 -13.55 8.77
CA LYS A 89 0.72 -13.06 9.04
C LYS A 89 0.21 -12.31 7.81
N THR A 90 -1.08 -12.42 7.58
CA THR A 90 -1.82 -11.56 6.64
C THR A 90 -2.57 -10.51 7.45
N ALA A 91 -2.65 -9.30 6.92
CA ALA A 91 -3.40 -8.20 7.50
C ALA A 91 -4.28 -7.59 6.42
N LEU A 92 -5.49 -7.18 6.79
CA LEU A 92 -6.34 -6.38 5.91
C LEU A 92 -5.87 -4.94 5.94
N LEU A 93 -5.84 -4.30 4.78
CA LEU A 93 -5.64 -2.86 4.71
C LEU A 93 -6.90 -2.17 5.23
N PRO A 94 -6.79 -1.25 6.21
CA PRO A 94 -7.93 -0.57 6.83
C PRO A 94 -8.44 0.58 5.94
N VAL A 95 -8.87 0.24 4.73
CA VAL A 95 -9.40 1.22 3.77
C VAL A 95 -10.79 1.70 4.19
N GLN A 96 -11.09 2.95 3.85
CA GLN A 96 -12.41 3.55 3.96
C GLN A 96 -13.32 3.06 2.82
N GLU A 97 -14.59 3.44 2.86
CA GLU A 97 -15.58 3.07 1.82
C GLU A 97 -15.21 3.56 0.42
N ASP A 98 -14.44 4.66 0.33
CA ASP A 98 -13.92 5.21 -0.92
C ASP A 98 -12.59 4.55 -1.37
N GLY A 99 -12.12 3.54 -0.63
CA GLY A 99 -10.86 2.83 -0.90
C GLY A 99 -9.60 3.54 -0.41
N THR A 100 -9.71 4.72 0.21
CA THR A 100 -8.56 5.47 0.74
C THR A 100 -8.16 5.01 2.14
N LEU A 101 -6.93 5.28 2.56
CA LEU A 101 -6.49 5.09 3.95
C LEU A 101 -6.54 6.43 4.68
N THR A 102 -6.88 6.40 5.97
CA THR A 102 -6.68 7.58 6.82
C THR A 102 -5.19 7.84 7.00
N GLU A 103 -4.81 9.06 7.37
CA GLU A 103 -3.40 9.39 7.62
C GLU A 103 -2.80 8.56 8.78
N ALA A 104 -3.61 8.28 9.80
CA ALA A 104 -3.22 7.45 10.93
C ALA A 104 -2.96 6.00 10.48
N ASP A 105 -3.85 5.46 9.66
CA ASP A 105 -3.74 4.09 9.14
C ASP A 105 -2.55 3.94 8.16
N THR A 106 -2.34 4.92 7.28
CA THR A 106 -1.18 4.96 6.38
C THR A 106 0.13 4.91 7.17
N ARG A 107 0.25 5.73 8.22
CA ARG A 107 1.44 5.70 9.08
C ARG A 107 1.63 4.35 9.77
N GLY A 108 0.55 3.75 10.28
CA GLY A 108 0.58 2.41 10.87
C GLY A 108 1.08 1.36 9.90
N VAL A 109 0.51 1.31 8.70
CA VAL A 109 0.90 0.37 7.63
C VAL A 109 2.37 0.55 7.23
N VAL A 110 2.83 1.78 6.99
CA VAL A 110 4.23 2.05 6.60
C VAL A 110 5.20 1.61 7.71
N LYS A 111 4.85 1.89 8.96
CA LYS A 111 5.69 1.53 10.11
C LYS A 111 5.73 0.01 10.32
N ASP A 112 4.57 -0.61 10.40
CA ASP A 112 4.43 -1.98 10.90
C ASP A 112 4.60 -3.02 9.80
N ILE A 113 4.26 -2.69 8.55
CA ILE A 113 4.33 -3.62 7.40
C ILE A 113 5.55 -3.34 6.53
N LEU A 114 5.83 -2.07 6.20
CA LEU A 114 6.94 -1.72 5.31
C LEU A 114 8.28 -1.54 6.03
N GLY A 115 8.31 -1.66 7.36
CA GLY A 115 9.54 -1.64 8.15
C GLY A 115 10.09 -0.25 8.43
N GLY A 116 9.29 0.80 8.23
CA GLY A 116 9.62 2.17 8.64
C GLY A 116 10.56 2.92 7.70
N THR A 117 10.24 4.20 7.49
CA THR A 117 10.87 5.18 6.58
C THR A 117 11.03 4.70 5.14
N VAL A 118 10.17 5.23 4.27
CA VAL A 118 10.35 5.19 2.82
C VAL A 118 11.76 5.70 2.51
N LYS A 119 12.52 4.94 1.71
CA LYS A 119 13.82 5.41 1.22
C LYS A 119 13.65 6.78 0.57
N ALA A 120 14.62 7.66 0.75
CA ALA A 120 14.65 8.93 0.04
C ALA A 120 14.51 8.65 -1.47
N PRO A 121 13.75 9.49 -2.22
CA PRO A 121 13.67 9.38 -3.66
C PRO A 121 15.07 9.30 -4.28
N GLU A 122 15.20 8.61 -5.41
CA GLU A 122 16.46 8.61 -6.15
C GLU A 122 16.92 10.04 -6.47
N ALA A 123 18.23 10.25 -6.55
CA ALA A 123 18.79 11.56 -6.88
C ALA A 123 18.24 12.02 -8.25
N GLY A 124 17.54 13.16 -8.25
CA GLY A 124 16.90 13.72 -9.45
C GLY A 124 15.40 13.39 -9.61
N ALA A 125 14.80 12.62 -8.70
CA ALA A 125 13.35 12.42 -8.71
C ALA A 125 12.61 13.75 -8.38
N PRO A 126 11.44 14.00 -9.02
CA PRO A 126 10.61 15.15 -8.70
C PRO A 126 10.28 15.23 -7.20
N LEU A 127 10.28 16.44 -6.65
CA LEU A 127 9.82 16.66 -5.29
C LEU A 127 8.35 16.22 -5.20
N ARG A 128 8.07 15.32 -4.25
CA ARG A 128 6.72 14.79 -4.01
C ARG A 128 5.94 15.75 -3.12
N VAL A 129 4.75 16.12 -3.55
CA VAL A 129 3.83 17.01 -2.84
C VAL A 129 2.54 16.26 -2.54
N ALA A 130 2.32 16.03 -1.26
CA ALA A 130 1.11 15.44 -0.73
C ALA A 130 0.00 16.49 -0.59
N VAL A 131 -1.15 16.27 -1.23
CA VAL A 131 -2.28 17.21 -1.24
C VAL A 131 -3.47 16.58 -0.54
N ARG A 132 -3.99 17.29 0.47
CA ARG A 132 -5.21 16.92 1.18
C ARG A 132 -6.30 17.92 0.85
N ASN A 133 -7.43 17.44 0.34
CA ASN A 133 -8.52 18.30 -0.06
C ASN A 133 -9.45 18.60 1.13
N ALA A 134 -9.27 19.79 1.72
CA ALA A 134 -10.10 20.34 2.77
C ALA A 134 -11.06 21.44 2.26
N THR A 135 -11.29 21.55 0.96
CA THR A 135 -12.06 22.68 0.39
C THR A 135 -13.57 22.45 0.37
N GLY A 136 -14.02 21.22 0.61
CA GLY A 136 -15.40 20.79 0.35
C GLY A 136 -15.76 20.65 -1.14
N ASN A 137 -14.85 20.97 -2.07
CA ASN A 137 -15.02 20.82 -3.51
C ASN A 137 -14.10 19.72 -4.05
N GLU A 138 -14.68 18.65 -4.60
CA GLU A 138 -13.92 17.51 -5.12
C GLU A 138 -12.96 17.87 -6.25
N LYS A 139 -13.27 18.91 -7.05
CA LYS A 139 -12.44 19.34 -8.18
C LYS A 139 -11.19 20.12 -7.76
N ALA A 140 -11.10 20.56 -6.50
CA ALA A 140 -9.95 21.33 -6.02
C ALA A 140 -8.66 20.48 -5.99
N ALA A 141 -8.78 19.18 -5.69
CA ALA A 141 -7.63 18.26 -5.72
C ALA A 141 -7.06 18.13 -7.14
N GLU A 142 -7.92 18.00 -8.15
CA GLU A 142 -7.50 17.89 -9.55
C GLU A 142 -6.87 19.20 -10.06
N ALA A 143 -7.40 20.35 -9.66
CA ALA A 143 -6.80 21.64 -9.97
C ALA A 143 -5.37 21.78 -9.40
N ALA A 144 -5.19 21.40 -8.12
CA ALA A 144 -3.88 21.39 -7.49
C ALA A 144 -2.92 20.39 -8.16
N ARG A 145 -3.41 19.20 -8.53
CA ARG A 145 -2.65 18.20 -9.28
C ARG A 145 -2.12 18.77 -10.59
N VAL A 146 -2.97 19.41 -11.39
CA VAL A 146 -2.56 20.01 -12.67
C VAL A 146 -1.46 21.05 -12.46
N GLN A 147 -1.61 21.94 -11.46
CA GLN A 147 -0.59 22.95 -11.15
C GLN A 147 0.74 22.31 -10.72
N LEU A 148 0.69 21.31 -9.85
CA LEU A 148 1.89 20.63 -9.34
C LEU A 148 2.63 19.85 -10.42
N VAL A 149 1.90 19.08 -11.23
CA VAL A 149 2.49 18.32 -12.34
C VAL A 149 3.12 19.25 -13.37
N ASN A 150 2.44 20.36 -13.72
CA ASN A 150 2.99 21.37 -14.62
C ASN A 150 4.18 22.12 -14.02
N GLY A 151 4.24 22.23 -12.69
CA GLY A 151 5.39 22.76 -11.95
C GLY A 151 6.57 21.80 -11.79
N GLY A 152 6.47 20.58 -12.34
CA GLY A 152 7.52 19.56 -12.23
C GLY A 152 7.54 18.81 -10.89
N TYR A 153 6.45 18.87 -10.13
CA TYR A 153 6.29 18.12 -8.88
C TYR A 153 5.55 16.80 -9.10
N ALA A 154 5.85 15.80 -8.27
CA ALA A 154 5.07 14.58 -8.21
C ALA A 154 3.88 14.77 -7.25
N PHE A 155 2.67 14.75 -7.78
CA PHE A 155 1.44 14.83 -6.99
C PHE A 155 1.18 13.51 -6.25
N VAL A 156 0.88 13.62 -4.95
CA VAL A 156 0.44 12.50 -4.12
C VAL A 156 -0.93 12.87 -3.53
N ASP A 157 -1.96 12.11 -3.87
CA ASP A 157 -3.28 12.26 -3.27
C ASP A 157 -3.23 11.78 -1.81
N SER A 158 -3.56 12.67 -0.87
CA SER A 158 -3.63 12.40 0.57
C SER A 158 -5.05 12.44 1.11
N GLY A 159 -6.04 12.28 0.22
CA GLY A 159 -7.44 12.14 0.55
C GLY A 159 -8.12 13.47 0.92
N LYS A 160 -9.31 13.34 1.50
CA LYS A 160 -10.17 14.46 1.92
C LYS A 160 -10.03 14.72 3.43
N ALA A 161 -10.25 15.97 3.82
CA ALA A 161 -10.39 16.37 5.22
C ALA A 161 -11.68 17.17 5.44
N GLY A 162 -12.00 17.43 6.71
CA GLY A 162 -13.04 18.40 7.07
C GLY A 162 -12.75 19.77 6.45
N ALA A 163 -13.80 20.53 6.17
CA ALA A 163 -13.67 21.82 5.49
C ALA A 163 -12.79 22.79 6.29
N GLU A 164 -11.76 23.34 5.65
CA GLU A 164 -10.89 24.37 6.21
C GLU A 164 -11.03 25.69 5.45
N ALA A 165 -10.88 26.81 6.15
CA ALA A 165 -11.06 28.14 5.59
C ALA A 165 -9.89 28.61 4.72
N SER A 166 -8.72 27.98 4.85
CA SER A 166 -7.48 28.43 4.19
C SER A 166 -6.59 27.25 3.83
N SER A 167 -5.94 27.34 2.66
CA SER A 167 -4.90 26.40 2.26
C SER A 167 -3.58 26.68 2.99
N VAL A 168 -2.83 25.64 3.32
CA VAL A 168 -1.52 25.73 4.00
C VAL A 168 -0.56 24.73 3.37
N VAL A 169 0.72 25.10 3.25
CA VAL A 169 1.80 24.18 2.88
C VAL A 169 2.61 23.84 4.12
N LEU A 170 2.69 22.55 4.45
CA LEU A 170 3.42 22.06 5.62
C LEU A 170 4.79 21.51 5.23
N TYR A 171 5.80 21.78 6.05
CA TYR A 171 7.14 21.21 5.91
C TYR A 171 7.66 20.68 7.24
N ARG A 172 8.48 19.62 7.21
CA ARG A 172 8.97 18.94 8.41
C ARG A 172 10.27 19.53 8.94
N SER A 173 11.30 19.64 8.09
CA SER A 173 12.63 20.10 8.49
C SER A 173 12.96 21.50 7.96
N ALA A 174 13.95 22.17 8.56
CA ALA A 174 14.34 23.50 8.12
C ALA A 174 14.87 23.49 6.67
N GLU A 175 15.49 22.39 6.23
CA GLU A 175 16.00 22.23 4.87
C GLU A 175 14.87 22.18 3.81
N ASP A 176 13.65 21.78 4.20
CA ASP A 176 12.49 21.70 3.31
C ASP A 176 11.76 23.04 3.15
N LYS A 177 12.10 24.05 3.95
CA LYS A 177 11.36 25.33 3.99
C LYS A 177 11.36 26.04 2.64
N GLU A 178 12.51 26.14 1.97
CA GLU A 178 12.62 26.82 0.68
C GLU A 178 11.80 26.11 -0.40
N LYS A 179 11.89 24.77 -0.43
CA LYS A 179 11.08 23.93 -1.33
C LYS A 179 9.58 24.12 -1.10
N ALA A 180 9.16 24.20 0.16
CA ALA A 180 7.76 24.43 0.51
C ALA A 180 7.26 25.82 0.06
N VAL A 181 8.13 26.84 0.07
CA VAL A 181 7.81 28.17 -0.47
C VAL A 181 7.64 28.13 -1.99
N GLU A 182 8.44 27.36 -2.71
CA GLU A 182 8.28 27.18 -4.16
C GLU A 182 6.99 26.44 -4.53
N VAL A 183 6.64 25.41 -3.76
CA VAL A 183 5.35 24.70 -3.91
C VAL A 183 4.18 25.65 -3.65
N ALA A 184 4.25 26.48 -2.59
CA ALA A 184 3.23 27.47 -2.30
C ALA A 184 3.03 28.45 -3.47
N LYS A 185 4.13 28.98 -4.03
CA LYS A 185 4.08 29.86 -5.22
C LYS A 185 3.42 29.18 -6.42
N THR A 186 3.75 27.91 -6.67
CA THR A 186 3.18 27.12 -7.77
C THR A 186 1.67 26.96 -7.62
N LEU A 187 1.19 26.82 -6.38
CA LEU A 187 -0.22 26.72 -6.04
C LEU A 187 -0.93 28.09 -5.92
N GLY A 188 -0.21 29.20 -6.17
CA GLY A 188 -0.75 30.56 -6.03
C GLY A 188 -0.97 31.02 -4.58
N LEU A 189 -0.32 30.36 -3.62
CA LEU A 189 -0.36 30.69 -2.19
C LEU A 189 0.75 31.66 -1.80
N SER A 190 0.57 32.36 -0.68
CA SER A 190 1.56 33.29 -0.15
C SER A 190 2.63 32.57 0.67
N ALA A 191 3.78 33.21 0.87
CA ALA A 191 4.80 32.67 1.78
C ALA A 191 4.33 32.59 3.24
N GLY A 192 3.28 33.34 3.62
CA GLY A 192 2.67 33.27 4.95
C GLY A 192 1.84 32.00 5.17
N ASP A 193 1.47 31.31 4.09
CA ASP A 193 0.73 30.05 4.12
C ASP A 193 1.66 28.83 4.28
N VAL A 194 2.97 29.06 4.42
CA VAL A 194 3.97 28.00 4.63
C VAL A 194 4.29 27.87 6.11
N LYS A 195 4.00 26.71 6.69
CA LYS A 195 4.18 26.45 8.13
C LYS A 195 5.01 25.20 8.39
N LYS A 196 5.84 25.26 9.43
CA LYS A 196 6.48 24.05 9.96
C LYS A 196 5.42 23.19 10.63
N GLY A 197 5.36 21.91 10.29
CA GLY A 197 4.39 20.98 10.83
C GLY A 197 4.72 19.56 10.42
N GLU A 198 3.76 18.66 10.60
CA GLU A 198 3.89 17.29 10.13
C GLU A 198 3.11 17.14 8.82
N PRO A 199 3.79 17.03 7.66
CA PRO A 199 3.12 16.82 6.38
C PRO A 199 2.47 15.43 6.35
N ALA A 200 1.47 15.28 5.49
CA ALA A 200 0.85 13.99 5.20
C ALA A 200 1.90 12.93 4.79
N ALA A 201 1.64 11.68 5.18
CA ALA A 201 2.53 10.53 4.95
C ALA A 201 2.62 10.11 3.47
#